data_AF-A0A626YR26-F1
#
_entry.id   AF-A0A626YR26-F1
#
_cell.length_a   1.000
_cell.length_b   1.000
_cell.length_c   1.000
_cell.angle_alpha   90.00
_cell.angle_beta   90.00
_cell.angle_gamma   90.00
#
_symmetry.space_group_name_H-M   'P 1'
#
loop_
_entity.id
_entity.type
_entity.pdbx_description
1 polymer ?
#
loop_
_entity_poly.entity_id
_entity_poly.type
_entity_poly.pdbx_seq_one_letter_code
_entity_poly.pdbx_strand_id
1 'polypeptide(L)' 'MIIEPVINGVVARTAHPEGCRQAVKNQIYYSQHHKQIQHGPRRVLILGASSGFGLAARVA' A
#
# COMPACT_ATOMS: atom_id res chain seq x y z
N MET A 1 -11.49 -20.60 1.71
CA MET A 1 -12.59 -19.83 2.33
C MET A 1 -12.98 -18.73 1.35
N ILE A 2 -14.29 -18.51 1.14
CA ILE A 2 -14.78 -17.34 0.39
C ILE A 2 -14.75 -16.14 1.35
N ILE A 3 -14.11 -15.04 0.95
CA ILE A 3 -13.97 -13.83 1.79
C ILE A 3 -14.90 -12.76 1.24
N GLU A 4 -15.88 -12.36 2.04
CA GLU A 4 -16.83 -11.30 1.72
C GLU A 4 -16.57 -10.04 2.59
N PRO A 5 -16.94 -8.85 2.10
CA PRO A 5 -16.78 -7.61 2.86
C PRO A 5 -17.76 -7.56 4.03
N VAL A 6 -17.24 -7.47 5.27
CA VAL A 6 -18.03 -7.24 6.48
C VAL A 6 -17.73 -5.82 6.98
N ILE A 7 -18.66 -4.89 6.73
CA ILE A 7 -18.46 -3.45 6.97
C ILE A 7 -19.55 -2.93 7.91
N ASN A 8 -19.15 -2.17 8.94
CA ASN A 8 -20.06 -1.45 9.84
C ASN A 8 -19.58 0.00 9.99
N GLY A 9 -20.35 0.95 9.46
CA GLY A 9 -19.96 2.35 9.38
C GLY A 9 -18.65 2.51 8.61
N VAL A 10 -17.63 3.08 9.26
CA VAL A 10 -16.29 3.29 8.70
C VAL A 10 -15.29 2.17 9.03
N VAL A 11 -15.77 1.03 9.56
CA VAL A 11 -14.92 -0.09 9.97
C VAL A 11 -15.19 -1.30 9.08
N ALA A 12 -14.18 -1.71 8.32
CA ALA A 12 -14.14 -3.01 7.66
C ALA A 12 -13.50 -4.05 8.59
N ARG A 13 -14.19 -5.16 8.85
CA ARG A 13 -13.72 -6.27 9.71
C ARG A 13 -13.03 -7.39 8.93
N THR A 14 -13.11 -7.37 7.60
CA THR A 14 -12.46 -8.34 6.70
C THR A 14 -11.53 -7.63 5.73
N ALA A 15 -10.50 -8.34 5.26
CA ALA A 15 -9.57 -7.86 4.23
C ALA A 15 -9.27 -8.99 3.25
N HIS A 16 -9.34 -8.72 1.95
CA HIS A 16 -9.09 -9.73 0.93
C HIS A 16 -7.59 -9.76 0.56
N PRO A 17 -6.86 -10.87 0.79
CA PRO A 17 -5.41 -10.91 0.62
C PRO A 17 -4.97 -10.59 -0.81
N GLU A 18 -5.61 -11.19 -1.82
CA GLU A 18 -5.28 -10.91 -3.22
C GLU A 18 -5.63 -9.48 -3.64
N GLY A 19 -6.68 -8.89 -3.06
CA GLY A 19 -7.06 -7.51 -3.31
C GLY A 19 -6.03 -6.54 -2.74
N CYS A 20 -5.58 -6.77 -1.50
CA CYS A 20 -4.49 -6.01 -0.89
C CYS A 20 -3.20 -6.12 -1.71
N ARG A 21 -2.83 -7.34 -2.14
CA ARG A 21 -1.68 -7.57 -3.01
C ARG A 21 -1.79 -6.77 -4.32
N GLN A 22 -2.96 -6.78 -4.94
CA GLN A 22 -3.18 -6.04 -6.19
C GLN A 22 -3.11 -4.52 -5.97
N ALA A 23 -3.68 -4.01 -4.87
CA ALA A 23 -3.60 -2.59 -4.53
C ALA A 23 -2.16 -2.10 -4.35
N VAL A 24 -1.31 -2.90 -3.70
CA VAL A 24 0.14 -2.60 -3.57
C VAL A 24 0.83 -2.65 -4.94
N LYS A 25 0.55 -3.67 -5.77
CA LYS A 25 1.10 -3.75 -7.13
C LYS A 25 0.75 -2.52 -7.98
N ASN A 26 -0.48 -2.03 -7.88
CA ASN A 26 -0.91 -0.83 -8.60
C ASN A 26 -0.13 0.42 -8.14
N GLN A 27 0.14 0.57 -6.83
CA GLN A 27 0.96 1.67 -6.31
C GLN A 27 2.43 1.58 -6.77
N ILE A 28 3.01 0.38 -6.77
CA ILE A 28 4.38 0.16 -7.28
C ILE A 28 4.45 0.50 -8.77
N TYR A 29 3.49 0.01 -9.56
CA TYR A 29 3.41 0.31 -10.98
C TYR A 29 3.32 1.81 -11.23
N TYR A 30 2.46 2.50 -10.49
CA TYR A 30 2.35 3.96 -10.54
C TYR A 30 3.71 4.63 -10.26
N SER A 31 4.36 4.29 -9.14
CA SER A 31 5.67 4.85 -8.78
C SER A 31 6.72 4.65 -9.88
N GLN A 32 6.82 3.45 -10.45
CA GLN A 32 7.78 3.11 -11.50
C GLN A 32 7.59 3.91 -12.80
N HIS A 33 6.35 4.29 -13.13
CA HIS A 33 6.03 5.02 -14.37
C HIS A 33 6.08 6.53 -14.21
N HIS A 34 6.35 7.04 -13.01
CA HIS A 34 6.50 8.46 -12.74
C HIS A 34 7.97 8.85 -12.54
N LYS A 35 8.19 10.17 -12.40
CA LYS A 35 9.53 10.75 -12.28
C LYS A 35 10.25 10.19 -11.04
N GLN A 36 11.34 9.47 -11.29
CA GLN A 36 12.15 8.87 -10.24
C GLN A 36 12.93 9.91 -9.43
N ILE A 37 13.09 9.66 -8.14
CA ILE A 37 13.84 10.52 -7.21
C ILE A 37 15.33 10.21 -7.35
N GLN A 38 16.07 11.07 -8.04
CA GLN A 38 17.49 10.84 -8.40
C GLN A 38 18.46 10.85 -7.20
N HIS A 39 18.11 11.54 -6.12
CA HIS A 39 18.97 11.70 -4.92
C HIS A 39 18.24 11.32 -3.63
N GLY A 40 17.49 10.21 -3.68
CA GLY A 40 16.77 9.68 -2.52
C GLY A 40 17.67 9.02 -1.47
N PRO A 41 17.19 8.88 -0.22
CA PRO A 41 17.91 8.18 0.83
C PRO A 41 18.07 6.68 0.50
N ARG A 42 19.27 6.13 0.72
CA ARG A 42 19.56 4.69 0.46
C ARG A 42 19.12 3.75 1.58
N ARG A 43 18.97 4.27 2.80
CA ARG A 43 18.56 3.52 4.00
C ARG A 43 17.44 4.31 4.66
N VAL A 44 16.26 3.71 4.75
CA VAL A 44 15.05 4.38 5.21
C VAL A 44 14.36 3.53 6.27
N LEU A 45 14.04 4.14 7.41
CA LEU A 45 13.15 3.58 8.42
C LEU A 45 11.82 4.31 8.33
N ILE A 46 10.72 3.57 8.18
CA ILE A 46 9.37 4.13 8.14
C ILE A 46 8.56 3.47 9.26
N LEU A 47 8.11 4.26 10.22
CA LEU A 47 7.20 3.82 11.29
C LEU A 47 5.76 3.97 10.80
N GLY A 48 5.01 2.86 10.76
CA GLY A 48 3.65 2.83 10.19
C GLY A 48 3.60 2.59 8.67
N ALA A 49 4.42 1.67 8.16
CA ALA A 49 4.59 1.46 6.72
C ALA A 49 3.63 0.45 6.06
N SER A 50 2.55 0.06 6.74
CA SER A 50 1.63 -1.00 6.29
C SER A 50 0.42 -0.50 5.52
N SER A 51 0.08 0.79 5.62
CA SER A 51 -1.09 1.38 4.94
C SER A 51 -0.93 2.88 4.71
N GLY A 52 -1.85 3.47 3.95
CA GLY A 52 -1.96 4.92 3.75
C GLY A 52 -0.67 5.58 3.28
N PHE A 53 -0.37 6.76 3.83
CA PHE A 53 0.83 7.51 3.44
C PHE A 53 2.14 6.84 3.84
N GLY A 54 2.17 6.07 4.94
CA GLY A 54 3.39 5.35 5.32
C GLY A 54 3.73 4.24 4.34
N LEU A 55 2.73 3.51 3.83
CA LEU A 55 2.92 2.58 2.72
C LEU A 55 3.33 3.30 1.44
N ALA A 56 2.66 4.41 1.09
CA ALA A 56 3.01 5.18 -0.10
C ALA A 56 4.46 5.69 -0.05
N ALA A 57 4.91 6.21 1.09
CA ALA A 57 6.28 6.64 1.31
C ALA A 57 7.29 5.48 1.23
N ARG A 58 6.86 4.24 1.52
CA ARG A 58 7.68 3.04 1.35
C ARG A 58 7.76 2.57 -0.11
N VAL A 59 6.75 2.88 -0.92
CA VAL A 59 6.63 2.47 -2.33
C VAL A 59 7.26 3.49 -3.29
N ALA A 60 7.21 4.77 -2.94
CA ALA A 60 7.83 5.87 -3.69
C ALA A 60 9.35 5.70 -3.81
#